data_AF-A0A1H2VQF0-F1
#
_entry.id   AF-A0A1H2VQF0-F1
#
_cell.length_a   1.000
_cell.length_b   1.000
_cell.length_c   1.000
_cell.angle_alpha   90.00
_cell.angle_beta   90.00
_cell.angle_gamma   90.00
#
_symmetry.space_group_name_H-M   'P 1'
#
loop_
_entity.id
_entity.type
_entity.pdbx_description
1 polymer ?
#
loop_
_entity_poly.entity_id
_entity_poly.type
_entity_poly.pdbx_seq_one_letter_code
_entity_poly.pdbx_strand_id
1 'polypeptide(L)'
;MTYYLRFKRTLPNEIFNFIGKLLFIFGFLYDINFTFLPSFTSARLAFLFLLLLFLKKNHGISKNALYYILVLFFVFSIALIQFVLVPDSTQLSRILWFSIYGVISPFLFVNFLKSRNEFLILVSVAAAIQAVLSIFSFINPSVKALFYNLVIFTSNFEEDQVLRAVAFASIGGAGLSVIQSLGVISSIALLKINNFGIYRTILIWLMMAITVVSIFLIGRTGLFISLLCIFIYFISEIKSLKKIIVISLVILGIYQINTIDILENLTSNVDGFSVDMFTAWIENAFNIENNDTSEALASMPIPPVTFQTIIGTGRVVHESGVGNASMHDSGYIQTYYSLGLLTAIYFYISYIIFLIFQVGKGKSGYLYFLILLMFIIEIKEPFIFQYVFPFFVLSMILISDKIEFKEESENKSKLNINLS
;
A
#
# COMPACT_ATOMS: atom_id res chain seq x y z
N MET A 1 -21.15 -9.65 20.35
CA MET A 1 -22.30 -8.70 20.35
C MET A 1 -21.73 -7.30 20.20
N THR A 2 -21.49 -6.88 18.95
CA THR A 2 -20.78 -5.63 18.64
C THR A 2 -21.81 -4.51 18.51
N TYR A 3 -21.93 -3.66 19.52
CA TYR A 3 -22.83 -2.51 19.49
C TYR A 3 -22.28 -1.45 18.53
N TYR A 4 -22.77 -1.42 17.29
CA TYR A 4 -22.54 -0.31 16.37
C TYR A 4 -23.58 0.78 16.61
N LEU A 5 -23.13 1.96 17.04
CA LEU A 5 -23.96 3.16 17.15
C LEU A 5 -24.49 3.54 15.76
N ARG A 6 -25.81 3.78 15.70
CA ARG A 6 -26.62 4.06 14.49
C ARG A 6 -25.93 5.03 13.51
N PHE A 7 -25.63 4.52 12.31
CA PHE A 7 -25.35 5.35 11.13
C PHE A 7 -26.67 5.86 10.52
N LYS A 8 -27.05 7.11 10.81
CA LYS A 8 -28.18 7.76 10.12
C LYS A 8 -27.66 8.45 8.83
N ARG A 9 -28.15 8.00 7.67
CA ARG A 9 -28.04 8.61 6.32
C ARG A 9 -28.65 10.03 6.30
N THR A 10 -28.34 11.01 5.43
CA THR A 10 -27.74 11.09 4.07
C THR A 10 -27.44 12.57 3.74
N LEU A 11 -26.39 12.87 2.96
CA LEU A 11 -26.32 14.01 2.03
C LEU A 11 -25.75 13.47 0.69
N PRO A 12 -26.03 14.09 -0.47
CA PRO A 12 -26.07 13.40 -1.75
C PRO A 12 -24.70 12.91 -2.17
N ASN A 13 -24.68 11.70 -2.72
CA ASN A 13 -23.57 11.09 -3.47
C ASN A 13 -23.09 11.95 -4.68
N GLU A 14 -23.61 13.17 -4.85
CA GLU A 14 -23.44 14.01 -6.03
C GLU A 14 -22.25 14.97 -5.93
N ILE A 15 -21.86 15.42 -4.73
CA ILE A 15 -20.73 16.37 -4.59
C ILE A 15 -19.39 15.68 -4.88
N PHE A 16 -19.27 14.38 -4.60
CA PHE A 16 -18.05 13.62 -4.84
C PHE A 16 -18.31 12.53 -5.87
N ASN A 17 -18.23 12.94 -7.13
CA ASN A 17 -18.34 12.02 -8.27
C ASN A 17 -17.15 11.05 -8.30
N PHE A 18 -17.18 10.10 -9.25
CA PHE A 18 -16.13 9.09 -9.40
C PHE A 18 -14.74 9.72 -9.62
N ILE A 19 -14.65 10.81 -10.39
CA ILE A 19 -13.38 11.50 -10.67
C ILE A 19 -12.79 12.10 -9.39
N GLY A 20 -13.60 12.76 -8.56
CA GLY A 20 -13.13 13.28 -7.28
C GLY A 20 -12.58 12.18 -6.37
N LYS A 21 -13.29 11.04 -6.28
CA LYS A 21 -12.82 9.86 -5.52
C LYS A 21 -11.51 9.31 -6.06
N LEU A 22 -11.37 9.28 -7.38
CA LEU A 22 -10.17 8.80 -8.05
C LEU A 22 -8.98 9.70 -7.76
N LEU A 23 -9.14 11.02 -7.90
CA LEU A 23 -8.11 12.00 -7.57
C LEU A 23 -7.70 11.93 -6.10
N PHE A 24 -8.66 11.72 -5.19
CA PHE A 24 -8.36 11.50 -3.79
C PHE A 24 -7.54 10.22 -3.57
N ILE A 25 -7.98 9.08 -4.11
CA ILE A 25 -7.25 7.81 -3.97
C ILE A 25 -5.85 7.94 -4.55
N PHE A 26 -5.73 8.52 -5.74
CA PHE A 26 -4.45 8.75 -6.39
C PHE A 26 -3.53 9.62 -5.52
N GLY A 27 -4.00 10.79 -5.08
CA GLY A 27 -3.22 11.69 -4.24
C GLY A 27 -2.90 11.11 -2.86
N PHE A 28 -3.75 10.27 -2.31
CA PHE A 28 -3.53 9.64 -1.02
C PHE A 28 -2.54 8.47 -1.12
N LEU A 29 -2.68 7.59 -2.11
CA LEU A 29 -1.82 6.42 -2.27
C LEU A 29 -0.38 6.80 -2.62
N TYR A 30 -0.16 7.85 -3.43
CA TYR A 30 1.18 8.19 -3.91
C TYR A 30 1.88 9.32 -3.16
N ASP A 31 1.20 9.96 -2.20
CA ASP A 31 1.74 11.02 -1.34
C ASP A 31 2.73 11.97 -2.04
N ILE A 32 2.25 12.62 -3.11
CA ILE A 32 3.05 13.44 -3.99
C ILE A 32 3.47 14.70 -3.24
N ASN A 33 4.77 14.90 -3.12
CA ASN A 33 5.36 16.11 -2.59
C ASN A 33 5.86 16.98 -3.76
N PHE A 34 5.13 18.05 -4.04
CA PHE A 34 5.46 18.94 -5.14
C PHE A 34 6.58 19.92 -4.77
N THR A 35 7.50 20.18 -5.69
CA THR A 35 8.62 21.13 -5.50
C THR A 35 8.15 22.55 -5.19
N PHE A 36 7.04 22.98 -5.78
CA PHE A 36 6.45 24.30 -5.53
C PHE A 36 5.68 24.40 -4.20
N LEU A 37 5.36 23.28 -3.54
CA LEU A 37 4.63 23.27 -2.27
C LEU A 37 5.09 22.11 -1.35
N PRO A 38 6.36 22.12 -0.91
CA PRO A 38 7.01 20.97 -0.27
C PRO A 38 6.41 20.53 1.07
N SER A 39 5.59 21.38 1.68
CA SER A 39 4.95 21.14 2.99
C SER A 39 3.52 20.60 2.89
N PHE A 40 2.89 20.63 1.71
CA PHE A 40 1.53 20.13 1.52
C PHE A 40 1.53 19.01 0.50
N THR A 41 1.88 17.82 0.97
CA THR A 41 1.78 16.61 0.16
C THR A 41 0.33 16.33 -0.24
N SER A 42 0.13 15.61 -1.34
CA SER A 42 -1.21 15.30 -1.81
C SER A 42 -2.01 14.48 -0.79
N ALA A 43 -1.37 13.64 0.04
CA ALA A 43 -2.06 12.92 1.11
C ALA A 43 -2.55 13.86 2.22
N ARG A 44 -1.77 14.89 2.58
CA ARG A 44 -2.19 15.95 3.54
C ARG A 44 -3.43 16.68 3.03
N LEU A 45 -3.43 17.10 1.76
CA LEU A 45 -4.57 17.77 1.14
C LEU A 45 -5.81 16.88 1.08
N ALA A 46 -5.63 15.61 0.68
CA ALA A 46 -6.66 14.59 0.70
C ALA A 46 -7.28 14.45 2.11
N PHE A 47 -6.45 14.31 3.14
CA PHE A 47 -6.93 14.17 4.51
C PHE A 47 -7.67 15.41 5.02
N LEU A 48 -7.14 16.62 4.77
CA LEU A 48 -7.82 17.87 5.12
C LEU A 48 -9.21 17.95 4.47
N PHE A 49 -9.31 17.56 3.19
CA PHE A 49 -10.58 17.47 2.50
C PHE A 49 -11.54 16.47 3.17
N LEU A 50 -11.07 15.27 3.56
CA LEU A 50 -11.88 14.31 4.32
C LEU A 50 -12.36 14.87 5.66
N LEU A 51 -11.48 15.55 6.39
CA LEU A 51 -11.80 16.12 7.69
C LEU A 51 -12.92 17.18 7.57
N LEU A 52 -12.81 18.07 6.59
CA LEU A 52 -13.85 19.07 6.31
C LEU A 52 -15.20 18.45 5.95
N LEU A 53 -15.19 17.34 5.19
CA LEU A 53 -16.41 16.60 4.89
C LEU A 53 -16.97 15.85 6.11
N PHE A 54 -16.10 15.39 7.00
CA PHE A 54 -16.47 14.67 8.21
C PHE A 54 -17.09 15.58 9.27
N LEU A 55 -16.55 16.79 9.48
CA LEU A 55 -17.08 17.76 10.46
C LEU A 55 -18.56 18.12 10.21
N LYS A 56 -19.05 17.92 8.99
CA LYS A 56 -20.46 18.11 8.64
C LYS A 56 -21.37 16.93 9.06
N LYS A 57 -20.85 15.85 9.65
CA LYS A 57 -21.59 14.63 9.97
C LYS A 57 -21.22 14.03 11.33
N ASN A 58 -22.23 13.66 12.12
CA ASN A 58 -22.05 12.83 13.31
C ASN A 58 -21.93 11.36 12.91
N HIS A 59 -20.70 10.84 12.92
CA HIS A 59 -20.43 9.41 12.78
C HIS A 59 -19.89 8.83 14.10
N GLY A 60 -20.39 7.65 14.46
CA GLY A 60 -19.91 6.91 15.62
C GLY A 60 -18.62 6.15 15.30
N ILE A 61 -17.69 6.14 16.27
CA ILE A 61 -16.46 5.33 16.22
C ILE A 61 -16.76 3.98 16.90
N SER A 62 -16.26 2.87 16.34
CA SER A 62 -16.44 1.56 16.98
C SER A 62 -15.66 1.49 18.29
N LYS A 63 -16.15 0.73 19.29
CA LYS A 63 -15.45 0.57 20.57
C LYS A 63 -14.03 0.02 20.39
N ASN A 64 -13.85 -0.91 19.45
CA ASN A 64 -12.54 -1.48 19.12
C ASN A 64 -11.57 -0.43 18.57
N ALA A 65 -12.06 0.45 17.69
CA ALA A 65 -11.26 1.55 17.18
C ALA A 65 -10.89 2.54 18.28
N LEU A 66 -11.80 2.82 19.22
CA LEU A 66 -11.50 3.66 20.38
C LEU A 66 -10.40 3.05 21.26
N TYR A 67 -10.46 1.74 21.55
CA TYR A 67 -9.40 1.06 22.31
C TYR A 67 -8.06 1.14 21.60
N TYR A 68 -8.04 0.93 20.28
CA TYR A 68 -6.80 1.03 19.53
C TYR A 68 -6.27 2.49 19.45
N ILE A 69 -7.15 3.49 19.40
CA ILE A 69 -6.74 4.90 19.52
C ILE A 69 -6.07 5.18 20.88
N LEU A 70 -6.53 4.58 21.97
CA LEU A 70 -5.87 4.67 23.27
C LEU A 70 -4.48 4.01 23.26
N VAL A 71 -4.33 2.87 22.57
CA VAL A 71 -3.03 2.23 22.34
C VAL A 71 -2.09 3.18 21.60
N LEU A 72 -2.56 3.82 20.52
CA LEU A 72 -1.76 4.79 19.76
C LEU A 72 -1.38 6.00 20.59
N PHE A 73 -2.30 6.50 21.43
CA PHE A 73 -2.01 7.60 22.34
C PHE A 73 -0.92 7.23 23.35
N PHE A 74 -0.95 6.01 23.89
CA PHE A 74 0.11 5.49 24.76
C PHE A 74 1.46 5.40 24.04
N VAL A 75 1.51 4.78 22.85
CA VAL A 75 2.73 4.66 22.04
C VAL A 75 3.27 6.04 21.65
N PHE A 76 2.39 6.97 21.28
CA PHE A 76 2.75 8.35 20.99
C PHE A 76 3.32 9.08 22.21
N SER A 77 2.76 8.84 23.39
CA SER A 77 3.28 9.43 24.64
C SER A 77 4.71 8.95 24.95
N ILE A 78 5.00 7.66 24.71
CA ILE A 78 6.36 7.12 24.83
C ILE A 78 7.29 7.79 23.83
N ALA A 79 6.89 7.87 22.55
CA ALA A 79 7.69 8.52 21.51
C ALA A 79 7.93 10.00 21.82
N LEU A 80 6.96 10.70 22.45
CA LEU A 80 7.11 12.09 22.87
C LEU A 80 8.13 12.22 24.01
N ILE A 81 8.09 11.34 25.01
CA ILE A 81 9.10 11.31 26.08
C ILE A 81 10.49 11.04 25.49
N GLN A 82 10.59 10.08 24.57
CA GLN A 82 11.84 9.79 23.87
C GLN A 82 12.36 10.99 23.07
N PHE A 83 11.47 11.71 22.37
CA PHE A 83 11.83 12.91 21.61
C PHE A 83 12.38 14.04 22.50
N VAL A 84 11.82 14.21 23.71
CA VAL A 84 12.33 15.20 24.67
C VAL A 84 13.74 14.84 25.16
N LEU A 85 14.05 13.55 25.28
CA LEU A 85 15.36 13.06 25.70
C LEU A 85 16.39 13.04 24.56
N VAL A 86 15.94 12.68 23.36
CA VAL A 86 16.75 12.54 22.15
C VAL A 86 15.99 13.19 20.99
N PRO A 87 16.45 14.34 20.46
CA PRO A 87 15.66 15.18 19.56
C PRO A 87 15.63 14.66 18.11
N ASP A 88 15.20 13.42 17.88
CA ASP A 88 14.86 12.88 16.57
C ASP A 88 13.32 12.83 16.42
N SER A 89 12.78 13.73 15.59
CA SER A 89 11.33 13.84 15.35
C SER A 89 10.76 12.75 14.42
N THR A 90 11.61 11.93 13.81
CA THR A 90 11.22 10.99 12.76
C THR A 90 10.25 9.93 13.29
N GLN A 91 10.49 9.38 14.47
CA GLN A 91 9.61 8.36 15.04
C GLN A 91 8.26 8.93 15.47
N LEU A 92 8.27 10.13 16.05
CA LEU A 92 7.06 10.88 16.40
C LEU A 92 6.21 11.14 15.15
N SER A 93 6.86 11.59 14.07
CA SER A 93 6.26 11.81 12.76
C SER A 93 5.68 10.51 12.19
N ARG A 94 6.43 9.39 12.20
CA ARG A 94 5.95 8.07 11.75
C ARG A 94 4.67 7.63 12.47
N ILE A 95 4.63 7.73 13.81
CA ILE A 95 3.44 7.36 14.58
C ILE A 95 2.26 8.29 14.28
N LEU A 96 2.51 9.59 14.19
CA LEU A 96 1.47 10.58 13.91
C LEU A 96 0.84 10.31 12.54
N TRP A 97 1.65 10.17 11.49
CA TRP A 97 1.16 9.92 10.13
C TRP A 97 0.52 8.55 9.98
N PHE A 98 1.06 7.51 10.63
CA PHE A 98 0.40 6.21 10.69
C PHE A 98 -0.99 6.31 11.34
N SER A 99 -1.11 7.03 12.46
CA SER A 99 -2.39 7.21 13.16
C SER A 99 -3.40 7.95 12.28
N ILE A 100 -2.98 9.03 11.63
CA ILE A 100 -3.84 9.85 10.77
C ILE A 100 -4.21 9.11 9.48
N TYR A 101 -3.23 8.61 8.73
CA TYR A 101 -3.43 8.06 7.39
C TYR A 101 -3.74 6.57 7.39
N GLY A 102 -3.04 5.79 8.22
CA GLY A 102 -3.23 4.33 8.28
C GLY A 102 -4.48 3.91 9.06
N VAL A 103 -4.89 4.69 10.06
CA VAL A 103 -5.95 4.30 11.01
C VAL A 103 -7.18 5.18 10.91
N ILE A 104 -7.05 6.50 11.08
CA ILE A 104 -8.21 7.42 11.09
C ILE A 104 -8.82 7.57 9.68
N SER A 105 -7.98 7.80 8.66
CA SER A 105 -8.44 8.07 7.29
C SER A 105 -9.34 6.98 6.70
N PRO A 106 -9.09 5.67 6.89
CA PRO A 106 -10.01 4.62 6.46
C PRO A 106 -11.43 4.76 7.03
N PHE A 107 -11.58 5.07 8.33
CA PHE A 107 -12.91 5.28 8.93
C PHE A 107 -13.64 6.47 8.31
N LEU A 108 -12.92 7.53 7.96
CA LEU A 108 -13.49 8.70 7.29
C LEU A 108 -13.87 8.35 5.85
N PHE A 109 -12.93 7.76 5.11
CA PHE A 109 -13.01 7.56 3.68
C PHE A 109 -14.11 6.57 3.26
N VAL A 110 -14.25 5.46 3.99
CA VAL A 110 -15.22 4.39 3.68
C VAL A 110 -16.67 4.88 3.69
N ASN A 111 -16.97 5.97 4.38
CA ASN A 111 -18.31 6.57 4.35
C ASN A 111 -18.68 7.14 2.98
N PHE A 112 -17.70 7.57 2.17
CA PHE A 112 -17.91 8.13 0.83
C PHE A 112 -18.01 7.07 -0.27
N LEU A 113 -17.72 5.82 0.05
CA LEU A 113 -17.78 4.70 -0.89
C LEU A 113 -19.16 4.04 -0.87
N LYS A 114 -19.68 3.74 -2.06
CA LYS A 114 -20.95 3.05 -2.29
C LYS A 114 -20.82 1.56 -2.03
N SER A 115 -19.70 0.96 -2.42
CA SER A 115 -19.46 -0.47 -2.33
C SER A 115 -17.97 -0.81 -2.32
N ARG A 116 -17.67 -2.05 -1.95
CA ARG A 116 -16.32 -2.64 -2.05
C ARG A 116 -15.78 -2.58 -3.48
N ASN A 117 -16.65 -2.86 -4.46
CA ASN A 117 -16.27 -2.79 -5.88
C ASN A 117 -15.85 -1.39 -6.30
N GLU A 118 -16.53 -0.33 -5.81
CA GLU A 118 -16.13 1.04 -6.13
C GLU A 118 -14.72 1.33 -5.63
N PHE A 119 -14.39 0.95 -4.39
CA PHE A 119 -13.05 1.12 -3.84
C PHE A 119 -11.98 0.39 -4.65
N LEU A 120 -12.23 -0.89 -4.96
CA LEU A 120 -11.29 -1.68 -5.74
C LEU A 120 -11.08 -1.12 -7.14
N ILE A 121 -12.14 -0.65 -7.80
CA ILE A 121 -12.02 0.01 -9.12
C ILE A 121 -11.18 1.28 -9.00
N LEU A 122 -11.42 2.11 -7.99
CA LEU A 122 -10.66 3.35 -7.79
C LEU A 122 -9.17 3.07 -7.58
N VAL A 123 -8.82 2.08 -6.76
CA VAL A 123 -7.41 1.69 -6.53
C VAL A 123 -6.78 1.10 -7.79
N SER A 124 -7.47 0.19 -8.48
CA SER A 124 -6.98 -0.40 -9.74
C SER A 124 -6.76 0.65 -10.83
N VAL A 125 -7.68 1.60 -10.99
CA VAL A 125 -7.56 2.67 -12.00
C VAL A 125 -6.45 3.65 -11.61
N ALA A 126 -6.35 4.04 -10.34
CA ALA A 126 -5.25 4.90 -9.87
C ALA A 126 -3.88 4.27 -10.13
N ALA A 127 -3.76 2.96 -9.86
CA ALA A 127 -2.55 2.19 -10.15
C ALA A 127 -2.24 2.11 -11.63
N ALA A 128 -3.23 1.84 -12.47
CA ALA A 128 -3.05 1.80 -13.92
C ALA A 128 -2.59 3.16 -14.48
N ILE A 129 -3.17 4.28 -14.00
CA ILE A 129 -2.75 5.63 -14.40
C ILE A 129 -1.29 5.87 -14.00
N GLN A 130 -0.93 5.60 -12.74
CA GLN A 130 0.45 5.76 -12.30
C GLN A 130 1.41 4.84 -13.06
N ALA A 131 0.98 3.63 -13.39
CA ALA A 131 1.78 2.65 -14.12
C ALA A 131 2.09 3.14 -15.54
N VAL A 132 1.10 3.69 -16.24
CA VAL A 132 1.29 4.33 -17.55
C VAL A 132 2.30 5.48 -17.44
N LEU A 133 2.14 6.37 -16.45
CA LEU A 133 3.08 7.48 -16.23
C LEU A 133 4.50 7.01 -15.94
N SER A 134 4.65 5.94 -15.16
CA SER A 134 5.95 5.37 -14.82
C SER A 134 6.63 4.78 -16.06
N ILE A 135 5.90 4.02 -16.89
CA ILE A 135 6.42 3.48 -18.16
C ILE A 135 6.81 4.61 -19.11
N PHE A 136 5.99 5.66 -19.23
CA PHE A 136 6.34 6.82 -20.06
C PHE A 136 7.58 7.55 -19.56
N SER A 137 7.77 7.68 -18.24
CA SER A 137 9.01 8.26 -17.69
C SER A 137 10.25 7.44 -18.06
N PHE A 138 10.11 6.11 -18.13
CA PHE A 138 11.22 5.22 -18.39
C PHE A 138 11.65 5.30 -19.85
N ILE A 139 10.68 5.37 -20.77
CA ILE A 139 10.93 5.41 -22.22
C ILE A 139 11.33 6.82 -22.69
N ASN A 140 10.88 7.88 -22.02
CA ASN A 140 11.10 9.26 -22.45
C ASN A 140 11.86 10.10 -21.40
N PRO A 141 13.14 10.42 -21.65
CA PRO A 141 13.96 11.23 -20.74
C PRO A 141 13.36 12.61 -20.43
N SER A 142 12.65 13.25 -21.37
CA SER A 142 12.03 14.55 -21.14
C SER A 142 10.87 14.44 -20.12
N VAL A 143 10.13 13.34 -20.15
CA VAL A 143 9.06 13.06 -19.17
C VAL A 143 9.68 12.75 -17.81
N LYS A 144 10.79 12.01 -17.77
CA LYS A 144 11.55 11.77 -16.53
C LYS A 144 12.04 13.07 -15.89
N ALA A 145 12.66 13.95 -16.67
CA ALA A 145 13.12 15.27 -16.23
C ALA A 145 11.95 16.15 -15.73
N LEU A 146 10.78 16.08 -16.39
CA LEU A 146 9.58 16.76 -15.91
C LEU A 146 9.20 16.30 -14.49
N PHE A 147 9.24 14.99 -14.22
CA PHE A 147 8.94 14.48 -12.88
C PHE A 147 9.96 14.96 -11.84
N TYR A 148 11.26 14.94 -12.15
CA TYR A 148 12.30 15.48 -11.25
C TYR A 148 12.12 16.97 -10.94
N ASN A 149 11.63 17.76 -11.90
CA ASN A 149 11.33 19.17 -11.68
C ASN A 149 10.06 19.42 -10.84
N LEU A 150 9.08 18.52 -10.91
CA LEU A 150 7.78 18.69 -10.26
C LEU A 150 7.70 18.04 -8.87
N VAL A 151 8.42 16.93 -8.66
CA VAL A 151 8.26 16.06 -7.48
C VAL A 151 9.56 15.98 -6.71
N ILE A 152 9.46 16.10 -5.39
CA ILE A 152 10.58 15.86 -4.47
C ILE A 152 10.65 14.36 -4.23
N PHE A 153 11.71 13.72 -4.71
CA PHE A 153 11.98 12.31 -4.48
C PHE A 153 12.82 12.12 -3.21
N THR A 154 12.51 11.07 -2.45
CA THR A 154 13.27 10.68 -1.25
C THR A 154 13.99 9.37 -1.51
N SER A 155 15.33 9.33 -1.34
CA SER A 155 16.20 8.14 -1.35
C SER A 155 16.08 7.16 -2.54
N ASN A 156 17.22 6.75 -3.13
CA ASN A 156 17.28 5.74 -4.20
C ASN A 156 16.50 6.07 -5.50
N PHE A 157 16.29 7.35 -5.76
CA PHE A 157 15.77 7.92 -7.01
C PHE A 157 16.57 9.18 -7.35
N GLU A 158 17.88 9.12 -7.20
CA GLU A 158 18.76 10.18 -7.69
C GLU A 158 18.68 10.26 -9.22
N GLU A 159 18.94 11.43 -9.78
CA GLU A 159 18.75 11.74 -11.21
C GLU A 159 19.66 10.88 -12.11
N ASP A 160 20.73 10.34 -11.55
CA ASP A 160 21.70 9.43 -12.17
C ASP A 160 21.21 7.98 -12.32
N GLN A 161 20.13 7.59 -11.63
CA GLN A 161 19.58 6.23 -11.73
C GLN A 161 18.72 6.05 -12.99
N VAL A 162 19.38 5.82 -14.13
CA VAL A 162 18.74 5.62 -15.44
C VAL A 162 17.77 4.42 -15.43
N LEU A 163 18.13 3.33 -14.72
CA LEU A 163 17.43 2.04 -14.76
C LEU A 163 16.08 1.99 -14.03
N ARG A 164 15.70 3.04 -13.27
CA ARG A 164 14.43 3.05 -12.53
C ARG A 164 13.43 4.03 -13.13
N ALA A 165 12.19 3.57 -13.24
CA ALA A 165 11.05 4.41 -13.60
C ALA A 165 10.60 5.27 -12.42
N VAL A 166 10.24 6.52 -12.71
CA VAL A 166 9.72 7.49 -11.73
C VAL A 166 8.34 7.99 -12.17
N ALA A 167 7.54 8.50 -11.25
CA ALA A 167 6.26 9.10 -11.57
C ALA A 167 5.85 10.06 -10.45
N PHE A 168 4.58 10.43 -10.37
CA PHE A 168 4.04 11.21 -9.27
C PHE A 168 4.03 10.39 -7.97
N ALA A 169 5.18 10.25 -7.30
CA ALA A 169 5.28 9.65 -5.98
C ALA A 169 6.56 10.11 -5.27
N SER A 170 6.44 10.55 -4.02
CA SER A 170 7.57 11.01 -3.22
C SER A 170 8.07 9.93 -2.26
N ILE A 171 8.19 8.70 -2.78
CA ILE A 171 8.57 7.51 -2.01
C ILE A 171 9.64 6.74 -2.77
N GLY A 172 10.50 5.99 -2.07
CA GLY A 172 11.52 5.15 -2.68
C GLY A 172 10.94 3.99 -3.52
N GLY A 173 11.78 3.40 -4.39
CA GLY A 173 11.31 2.42 -5.39
C GLY A 173 10.65 1.18 -4.79
N ALA A 174 11.14 0.71 -3.63
CA ALA A 174 10.49 -0.38 -2.91
C ALA A 174 9.07 -0.01 -2.45
N GLY A 175 8.91 1.14 -1.78
CA GLY A 175 7.61 1.70 -1.39
C GLY A 175 6.65 1.87 -2.57
N LEU A 176 7.10 2.50 -3.65
CA LEU A 176 6.27 2.73 -4.84
C LEU A 176 5.83 1.40 -5.48
N SER A 177 6.74 0.42 -5.57
CA SER A 177 6.40 -0.91 -6.09
C SER A 177 5.33 -1.61 -5.24
N VAL A 178 5.41 -1.51 -3.91
CA VAL A 178 4.42 -2.07 -2.98
C VAL A 178 3.08 -1.37 -3.13
N ILE A 179 3.05 -0.04 -3.25
CA ILE A 179 1.81 0.72 -3.50
C ILE A 179 1.17 0.29 -4.81
N GLN A 180 1.95 0.17 -5.89
CA GLN A 180 1.46 -0.31 -7.18
C GLN A 180 0.90 -1.74 -7.11
N SER A 181 1.49 -2.61 -6.28
CA SER A 181 0.98 -3.97 -6.07
C SER A 181 -0.45 -4.00 -5.52
N LEU A 182 -0.88 -2.96 -4.79
CA LEU A 182 -2.26 -2.82 -4.33
C LEU A 182 -3.26 -2.72 -5.50
N GLY A 183 -2.84 -2.16 -6.65
CA GLY A 183 -3.61 -2.13 -7.88
C GLY A 183 -3.80 -3.51 -8.51
N VAL A 184 -2.76 -4.35 -8.47
CA VAL A 184 -2.81 -5.76 -8.90
C VAL A 184 -3.75 -6.55 -7.98
N ILE A 185 -3.53 -6.44 -6.66
CA ILE A 185 -4.37 -7.06 -5.62
C ILE A 185 -5.84 -6.65 -5.80
N SER A 186 -6.10 -5.37 -6.09
CA SER A 186 -7.46 -4.86 -6.29
C SER A 186 -8.11 -5.41 -7.56
N SER A 187 -7.35 -5.52 -8.64
CA SER A 187 -7.80 -6.10 -9.91
C SER A 187 -8.15 -7.58 -9.78
N ILE A 188 -7.31 -8.35 -9.06
CA ILE A 188 -7.58 -9.75 -8.73
C ILE A 188 -8.85 -9.89 -7.89
N ALA A 189 -8.99 -9.06 -6.85
CA ALA A 189 -10.17 -9.07 -6.01
C ALA A 189 -11.45 -8.75 -6.81
N LEU A 190 -11.38 -7.80 -7.76
CA LEU A 190 -12.49 -7.48 -8.65
C LEU A 190 -12.92 -8.67 -9.50
N LEU A 191 -11.97 -9.36 -10.13
CA LEU A 191 -12.21 -10.56 -10.95
C LEU A 191 -12.82 -11.71 -10.12
N LYS A 192 -12.38 -11.87 -8.87
CA LYS A 192 -12.85 -12.94 -7.99
C LYS A 192 -14.26 -12.71 -7.43
N ILE A 193 -14.59 -11.45 -7.13
CA ILE A 193 -15.86 -11.08 -6.49
C ILE A 193 -16.99 -10.94 -7.52
N ASN A 194 -16.66 -10.58 -8.77
CA ASN A 194 -17.66 -10.18 -9.75
C ASN A 194 -17.58 -11.01 -11.02
N ASN A 195 -18.74 -11.40 -11.53
CA ASN A 195 -18.87 -11.98 -12.86
C ASN A 195 -19.04 -10.87 -13.89
N PHE A 196 -17.92 -10.31 -14.35
CA PHE A 196 -17.92 -9.32 -15.42
C PHE A 196 -18.11 -9.96 -16.79
N GLY A 197 -18.77 -9.24 -17.70
CA GLY A 197 -18.79 -9.60 -19.12
C GLY A 197 -17.39 -9.49 -19.75
N ILE A 198 -17.19 -10.17 -20.87
CA ILE A 198 -15.86 -10.37 -21.50
C ILE A 198 -15.04 -9.07 -21.66
N TYR A 199 -15.66 -7.99 -22.14
CA TYR A 199 -14.96 -6.70 -22.37
C TYR A 199 -14.40 -6.09 -21.08
N ARG A 200 -15.17 -6.12 -19.98
CA ARG A 200 -14.72 -5.59 -18.69
C ARG A 200 -13.64 -6.46 -18.07
N THR A 201 -13.76 -7.77 -18.23
CA THR A 201 -12.74 -8.72 -17.79
C THR A 201 -11.41 -8.46 -18.52
N ILE A 202 -11.43 -8.32 -19.84
CA ILE A 202 -10.24 -7.99 -20.64
C ILE A 202 -9.63 -6.66 -20.19
N LEU A 203 -10.45 -5.63 -19.95
CA LEU A 203 -9.97 -4.33 -19.48
C LEU A 203 -9.25 -4.44 -18.13
N ILE A 204 -9.78 -5.23 -17.18
CA ILE A 204 -9.13 -5.44 -15.87
C ILE A 204 -7.80 -6.18 -16.03
N TRP A 205 -7.74 -7.20 -16.88
CA TRP A 205 -6.48 -7.88 -17.19
C TRP A 205 -5.45 -6.96 -17.82
N LEU A 206 -5.87 -6.08 -18.74
CA LEU A 206 -4.99 -5.09 -19.36
C LEU A 206 -4.44 -4.09 -18.32
N MET A 207 -5.31 -3.52 -17.48
CA MET A 207 -4.87 -2.62 -16.40
C MET A 207 -3.88 -3.30 -15.45
N MET A 208 -4.15 -4.56 -15.09
CA MET A 208 -3.27 -5.34 -14.23
C MET A 208 -1.92 -5.62 -14.91
N ALA A 209 -1.91 -5.99 -16.19
CA ALA A 209 -0.68 -6.24 -16.95
C ALA A 209 0.19 -4.98 -17.03
N ILE A 210 -0.39 -3.83 -17.36
CA ILE A 210 0.32 -2.54 -17.37
C ILE A 210 0.90 -2.22 -15.99
N THR A 211 0.14 -2.49 -14.93
CA THR A 211 0.61 -2.28 -13.55
C THR A 211 1.80 -3.20 -13.21
N VAL A 212 1.76 -4.47 -13.59
CA VAL A 212 2.87 -5.41 -13.36
C VAL A 212 4.12 -5.00 -14.13
N VAL A 213 3.99 -4.58 -15.39
CA VAL A 213 5.10 -4.05 -16.19
C VAL A 213 5.71 -2.82 -15.52
N SER A 214 4.88 -1.89 -15.05
CA SER A 214 5.37 -0.72 -14.31
C SER A 214 6.09 -1.11 -13.02
N ILE A 215 5.55 -2.05 -12.23
CA ILE A 215 6.19 -2.52 -11.00
C ILE A 215 7.58 -3.08 -11.30
N PHE A 216 7.70 -3.84 -12.39
CA PHE A 216 8.97 -4.40 -12.84
C PHE A 216 10.04 -3.33 -13.10
N LEU A 217 9.65 -2.16 -13.65
CA LEU A 217 10.55 -1.02 -13.90
C LEU A 217 10.85 -0.17 -12.65
N ILE A 218 10.08 -0.33 -11.58
CA ILE A 218 10.18 0.49 -10.37
C ILE A 218 10.96 -0.24 -9.26
N GLY A 219 10.57 -1.47 -8.93
CA GLY A 219 11.11 -2.15 -7.75
C GLY A 219 10.65 -3.60 -7.56
N ARG A 220 11.51 -4.39 -6.93
CA ARG A 220 11.37 -5.86 -6.79
C ARG A 220 10.32 -6.29 -5.76
N THR A 221 10.17 -5.56 -4.65
CA THR A 221 9.30 -5.95 -3.54
C THR A 221 7.83 -6.08 -3.98
N GLY A 222 7.31 -5.06 -4.66
CA GLY A 222 5.96 -5.09 -5.22
C GLY A 222 5.76 -6.16 -6.29
N LEU A 223 6.82 -6.50 -7.04
CA LEU A 223 6.76 -7.53 -8.08
C LEU A 223 6.51 -8.89 -7.45
N PHE A 224 7.29 -9.26 -6.42
CA PHE A 224 7.09 -10.53 -5.72
C PHE A 224 5.72 -10.63 -5.07
N ILE A 225 5.22 -9.55 -4.46
CA ILE A 225 3.86 -9.51 -3.90
C ILE A 225 2.82 -9.73 -4.99
N SER A 226 2.95 -9.05 -6.12
CA SER A 226 2.03 -9.14 -7.24
C SER A 226 2.01 -10.53 -7.84
N LEU A 227 3.18 -11.12 -8.10
CA LEU A 227 3.33 -12.47 -8.63
C LEU A 227 2.76 -13.52 -7.67
N LEU A 228 3.03 -13.39 -6.36
CA LEU A 228 2.44 -14.26 -5.35
C LEU A 228 0.90 -14.21 -5.38
N CYS A 229 0.33 -13.01 -5.44
CA CYS A 229 -1.12 -12.83 -5.48
C CYS A 229 -1.75 -13.37 -6.77
N ILE A 230 -1.11 -13.14 -7.92
CA ILE A 230 -1.51 -13.69 -9.23
C ILE A 230 -1.45 -15.22 -9.20
N PHE A 231 -0.37 -15.79 -8.65
CA PHE A 231 -0.18 -17.24 -8.53
C PHE A 231 -1.27 -17.88 -7.65
N ILE A 232 -1.53 -17.32 -6.47
CA ILE A 232 -2.61 -17.77 -5.57
C ILE A 232 -3.98 -17.69 -6.27
N TYR A 233 -4.22 -16.61 -7.03
CA TYR A 233 -5.46 -16.47 -7.80
C TYR A 233 -5.62 -17.59 -8.83
N PHE A 234 -4.60 -17.85 -9.66
CA PHE A 234 -4.65 -18.91 -10.65
C PHE A 234 -4.83 -20.29 -10.02
N ILE A 235 -4.10 -20.61 -8.94
CA ILE A 235 -4.32 -21.86 -8.19
C ILE A 235 -5.78 -21.97 -7.75
N SER A 236 -6.37 -20.89 -7.25
CA SER A 236 -7.76 -20.91 -6.79
C SER A 236 -8.80 -21.08 -7.91
N GLU A 237 -8.44 -20.75 -9.15
CA GLU A 237 -9.31 -20.87 -10.33
C GLU A 237 -9.11 -22.17 -11.14
N ILE A 238 -8.04 -22.91 -10.86
CA ILE A 238 -7.78 -24.23 -11.44
C ILE A 238 -8.80 -25.21 -10.85
N LYS A 239 -9.92 -25.35 -11.55
CA LYS A 239 -10.99 -26.33 -11.26
C LYS A 239 -10.94 -27.54 -12.19
N SER A 240 -10.11 -27.50 -13.24
CA SER A 240 -10.00 -28.57 -14.23
C SER A 240 -8.65 -28.56 -14.94
N LEU A 241 -8.20 -29.75 -15.34
CA LEU A 241 -6.93 -29.97 -16.05
C LEU A 241 -6.88 -29.23 -17.40
N LYS A 242 -8.04 -29.05 -18.06
CA LYS A 242 -8.15 -28.25 -19.30
C LYS A 242 -7.74 -26.78 -19.10
N LYS A 243 -8.11 -26.16 -17.97
CA LYS A 243 -7.72 -24.77 -17.68
C LYS A 243 -6.22 -24.63 -17.44
N ILE A 244 -5.60 -25.63 -16.83
CA ILE A 244 -4.13 -25.67 -16.65
C ILE A 244 -3.46 -25.64 -18.02
N ILE A 245 -3.88 -26.52 -18.94
CA ILE A 245 -3.33 -26.57 -20.30
C ILE A 245 -3.46 -25.21 -21.01
N VAL A 246 -4.63 -24.56 -20.92
CA VAL A 246 -4.84 -23.24 -21.54
C VAL A 246 -3.92 -22.18 -20.93
N ILE A 247 -3.79 -22.12 -19.61
CA ILE A 247 -2.88 -21.17 -18.94
C ILE A 247 -1.43 -21.44 -19.35
N SER A 248 -1.00 -22.70 -19.37
CA SER A 248 0.34 -23.09 -19.81
C SER A 248 0.61 -22.69 -21.26
N LEU A 249 -0.37 -22.85 -22.16
CA LEU A 249 -0.24 -22.42 -23.57
C LEU A 249 -0.13 -20.89 -23.69
N VAL A 250 -0.87 -20.13 -22.88
CA VAL A 250 -0.75 -18.65 -22.86
C VAL A 250 0.62 -18.23 -22.35
N ILE A 251 1.12 -18.84 -21.28
CA ILE A 251 2.47 -18.57 -20.75
C ILE A 251 3.54 -18.91 -21.80
N LEU A 252 3.43 -20.06 -22.46
CA LEU A 252 4.32 -20.45 -23.54
C LEU A 252 4.26 -19.47 -24.71
N GLY A 253 3.07 -18.99 -25.09
CA GLY A 253 2.91 -17.99 -26.14
C GLY A 253 3.57 -16.66 -25.79
N ILE A 254 3.42 -16.19 -24.55
CA ILE A 254 4.10 -14.98 -24.05
C ILE A 254 5.63 -15.17 -24.06
N TYR A 255 6.12 -16.36 -23.69
CA TYR A 255 7.54 -16.69 -23.71
C TYR A 255 8.17 -16.64 -25.12
N GLN A 256 7.37 -16.84 -26.18
CA GLN A 256 7.86 -16.71 -27.56
C GLN A 256 8.02 -15.25 -28.03
N ILE A 257 7.51 -14.27 -27.27
CA ILE A 257 7.66 -12.86 -27.62
C ILE A 257 9.11 -12.47 -27.37
N ASN A 258 9.81 -11.98 -28.39
CA ASN A 258 11.17 -11.47 -28.23
C ASN A 258 11.15 -10.12 -27.49
N THR A 259 11.05 -10.19 -26.17
CA THR A 259 10.98 -9.02 -25.29
C THR A 259 12.26 -8.18 -25.33
N ILE A 260 13.40 -8.79 -25.67
CA ILE A 260 14.70 -8.12 -25.79
C ILE A 260 14.66 -7.15 -26.97
N ASP A 261 14.30 -7.62 -28.17
CA ASP A 261 14.20 -6.77 -29.36
C ASP A 261 13.17 -5.63 -29.16
N ILE A 262 12.04 -5.91 -28.51
CA ILE A 262 11.03 -4.87 -28.22
C ILE A 262 11.62 -3.81 -27.28
N LEU A 263 12.34 -4.23 -26.24
CA LEU A 263 12.97 -3.32 -25.30
C LEU A 263 14.04 -2.47 -25.99
N GLU A 264 14.95 -3.08 -26.75
CA GLU A 264 15.99 -2.38 -27.53
C GLU A 264 15.40 -1.29 -28.43
N ASN A 265 14.34 -1.63 -29.17
CA ASN A 265 13.66 -0.68 -30.04
C ASN A 265 13.04 0.49 -29.27
N LEU A 266 12.41 0.21 -28.12
CA LEU A 266 11.76 1.24 -27.30
C LEU A 266 12.75 2.13 -26.55
N THR A 267 13.93 1.62 -26.18
CA THR A 267 14.92 2.35 -25.38
C THR A 267 16.13 2.83 -26.20
N SER A 268 16.13 2.63 -27.52
CA SER A 268 17.22 3.04 -28.43
C SER A 268 17.63 4.52 -28.32
N ASN A 269 16.73 5.39 -27.87
CA ASN A 269 16.95 6.83 -27.70
C ASN A 269 17.18 7.26 -26.23
N VAL A 270 17.41 6.30 -25.31
CA VAL A 270 17.62 6.59 -23.89
C VAL A 270 19.12 6.53 -23.60
N ASP A 271 19.76 7.70 -23.55
CA ASP A 271 21.19 7.82 -23.25
C ASP A 271 21.55 7.16 -21.90
N GLY A 272 22.59 6.34 -21.89
CA GLY A 272 23.07 5.63 -20.70
C GLY A 272 22.31 4.34 -20.36
N PHE A 273 21.24 4.00 -21.10
CA PHE A 273 20.58 2.71 -20.99
C PHE A 273 21.29 1.67 -21.88
N SER A 274 21.61 0.51 -21.32
CA SER A 274 21.97 -0.66 -22.11
C SER A 274 21.10 -1.85 -21.73
N VAL A 275 20.67 -2.60 -22.74
CA VAL A 275 19.85 -3.79 -22.51
C VAL A 275 20.61 -4.82 -21.70
N ASP A 276 21.92 -4.96 -21.90
CA ASP A 276 22.79 -5.82 -21.09
C ASP A 276 22.82 -5.43 -19.60
N MET A 277 22.87 -4.12 -19.28
CA MET A 277 22.79 -3.68 -17.88
C MET A 277 21.41 -3.97 -17.28
N PHE A 278 20.36 -3.80 -18.08
CA PHE A 278 18.99 -4.05 -17.62
C PHE A 278 18.72 -5.55 -17.43
N THR A 279 19.16 -6.41 -18.35
CA THR A 279 19.06 -7.87 -18.21
C THR A 279 19.85 -8.36 -17.02
N ALA A 280 21.08 -7.89 -16.81
CA ALA A 280 21.86 -8.19 -15.61
C ALA A 280 21.15 -7.72 -14.32
N TRP A 281 20.53 -6.55 -14.33
CA TRP A 281 19.74 -6.06 -13.19
C TRP A 281 18.53 -6.94 -12.88
N ILE A 282 17.88 -7.50 -13.91
CA ILE A 282 16.78 -8.48 -13.77
C ILE A 282 17.30 -9.81 -13.26
N GLU A 283 18.36 -10.35 -13.85
CA GLU A 283 18.93 -11.64 -13.46
C GLU A 283 19.35 -11.61 -11.99
N ASN A 284 19.99 -10.53 -11.54
CA ASN A 284 20.30 -10.30 -10.13
C ASN A 284 19.06 -10.20 -9.22
N ALA A 285 17.88 -9.94 -9.78
CA ALA A 285 16.64 -9.95 -9.00
C ALA A 285 16.12 -11.37 -8.71
N PHE A 286 16.37 -12.31 -9.61
CA PHE A 286 15.85 -13.69 -9.56
C PHE A 286 16.90 -14.74 -9.22
N ASN A 287 18.19 -14.39 -9.26
CA ASN A 287 19.24 -15.28 -8.79
C ASN A 287 19.10 -15.47 -7.28
N ILE A 288 19.07 -16.74 -6.83
CA ILE A 288 18.93 -17.11 -5.42
C ILE A 288 20.31 -17.23 -4.77
N GLU A 289 21.33 -17.59 -5.55
CA GLU A 289 22.74 -17.61 -5.13
C GLU A 289 23.34 -16.22 -5.38
N ASN A 290 23.99 -15.61 -4.37
CA ASN A 290 24.54 -14.25 -4.42
C ASN A 290 23.50 -13.15 -4.66
N ASN A 291 22.31 -13.29 -4.06
CA ASN A 291 21.30 -12.23 -4.14
C ASN A 291 21.67 -11.09 -3.17
N ASP A 292 22.20 -10.00 -3.74
CA ASP A 292 22.62 -8.81 -3.00
C ASP A 292 21.61 -8.34 -1.96
N THR A 293 20.30 -8.50 -2.20
CA THR A 293 19.28 -7.95 -1.28
C THR A 293 19.03 -8.82 -0.06
N SER A 294 18.92 -10.14 -0.21
CA SER A 294 18.69 -11.04 0.93
C SER A 294 19.95 -11.30 1.73
N GLU A 295 21.10 -11.40 1.06
CA GLU A 295 22.39 -11.55 1.72
C GLU A 295 22.82 -10.25 2.41
N ALA A 296 22.55 -9.08 1.83
CA ALA A 296 22.74 -7.81 2.53
C ALA A 296 21.86 -7.73 3.78
N LEU A 297 20.56 -8.06 3.69
CA LEU A 297 19.69 -8.05 4.86
C LEU A 297 20.14 -9.03 5.96
N ALA A 298 20.60 -10.22 5.58
CA ALA A 298 21.07 -11.21 6.55
C ALA A 298 22.42 -10.85 7.19
N SER A 299 23.26 -10.07 6.48
CA SER A 299 24.56 -9.62 6.97
C SER A 299 24.51 -8.28 7.72
N MET A 300 23.37 -7.58 7.70
CA MET A 300 23.19 -6.34 8.46
C MET A 300 23.25 -6.61 9.97
N PRO A 301 23.94 -5.76 10.75
CA PRO A 301 24.03 -5.93 12.18
C PRO A 301 22.65 -5.74 12.82
N ILE A 302 22.26 -6.68 13.68
CA ILE A 302 21.07 -6.53 14.53
C ILE A 302 21.52 -5.87 15.84
N PRO A 303 21.00 -4.68 16.20
CA PRO A 303 21.34 -4.04 17.46
C PRO A 303 21.14 -4.99 18.67
N PRO A 304 22.09 -5.07 19.60
CA PRO A 304 21.99 -5.98 20.73
C PRO A 304 20.87 -5.55 21.68
N VAL A 305 20.23 -6.53 22.33
CA VAL A 305 19.21 -6.27 23.35
C VAL A 305 19.89 -5.76 24.61
N THR A 306 19.87 -4.43 24.78
CA THR A 306 20.35 -3.70 25.96
C THR A 306 19.17 -3.02 26.65
N PHE A 307 19.36 -2.51 27.87
CA PHE A 307 18.33 -1.74 28.55
C PHE A 307 17.83 -0.55 27.70
N GLN A 308 18.74 0.10 26.97
CA GLN A 308 18.40 1.20 26.07
C GLN A 308 17.52 0.76 24.90
N THR A 309 17.79 -0.39 24.28
CA THR A 309 16.94 -0.91 23.19
C THR A 309 15.66 -1.59 23.69
N ILE A 310 15.58 -1.97 24.97
CA ILE A 310 14.35 -2.46 25.60
C ILE A 310 13.34 -1.32 25.78
N ILE A 311 13.81 -0.17 26.27
CA ILE A 311 12.98 1.04 26.50
C ILE A 311 12.81 1.86 25.21
N GLY A 312 13.81 1.83 24.34
CA GLY A 312 13.87 2.56 23.08
C GLY A 312 14.90 3.67 23.11
N THR A 313 15.65 3.80 22.02
CA THR A 313 16.71 4.81 21.88
C THR A 313 16.15 6.18 21.49
N GLY A 314 14.90 6.24 21.01
CA GLY A 314 14.31 7.43 20.41
C GLY A 314 14.86 7.78 19.02
N ARG A 315 15.78 6.98 18.47
CA ARG A 315 16.47 7.29 17.20
C ARG A 315 15.99 6.40 16.07
N VAL A 316 15.68 7.03 14.95
CA VAL A 316 15.42 6.40 13.65
C VAL A 316 16.51 6.79 12.67
N VAL A 317 17.00 8.03 12.75
CA VAL A 317 18.08 8.57 11.92
C VAL A 317 19.38 8.58 12.72
N HIS A 318 20.49 8.27 12.05
CA HIS A 318 21.81 8.32 12.68
C HIS A 318 22.13 9.73 13.20
N GLU A 319 23.04 9.85 14.18
CA GLU A 319 23.40 11.15 14.79
C GLU A 319 23.95 12.18 13.77
N SER A 320 24.53 11.70 12.67
CA SER A 320 24.99 12.52 11.55
C SER A 320 23.86 13.11 10.70
N GLY A 321 22.61 12.74 10.96
CA GLY A 321 21.44 13.11 10.15
C GLY A 321 21.30 12.31 8.85
N VAL A 322 22.18 11.34 8.59
CA VAL A 322 22.20 10.54 7.35
C VAL A 322 22.17 9.06 7.69
N GLY A 323 21.24 8.32 7.06
CA GLY A 323 21.10 6.88 7.22
C GLY A 323 20.26 6.47 8.42
N ASN A 324 19.92 5.18 8.50
CA ASN A 324 19.13 4.63 9.59
C ASN A 324 20.00 4.42 10.85
N ALA A 325 19.46 4.73 12.02
CA ALA A 325 20.19 4.63 13.29
C ALA A 325 20.50 3.18 13.69
N SER A 326 19.65 2.24 13.27
CA SER A 326 19.81 0.82 13.55
C SER A 326 20.78 0.11 12.62
N MET A 327 21.25 0.76 11.53
CA MET A 327 22.07 0.14 10.48
C MET A 327 21.41 -1.09 9.84
N HIS A 328 20.07 -1.15 9.87
CA HIS A 328 19.30 -2.29 9.43
C HIS A 328 17.98 -1.82 8.78
N ASP A 329 17.67 -2.36 7.60
CA ASP A 329 16.54 -1.89 6.79
C ASP A 329 15.17 -2.42 7.23
N SER A 330 15.15 -3.62 7.84
CA SER A 330 13.94 -4.21 8.43
C SER A 330 13.11 -3.22 9.27
N GLY A 331 11.82 -3.13 8.95
CA GLY A 331 10.87 -2.28 9.66
C GLY A 331 10.74 -2.64 11.13
N TYR A 332 10.72 -3.94 11.44
CA TYR A 332 10.70 -4.44 12.82
C TYR A 332 11.92 -3.98 13.60
N ILE A 333 13.10 -4.03 12.97
CA ILE A 333 14.37 -3.69 13.61
C ILE A 333 14.48 -2.19 13.87
N GLN A 334 14.15 -1.37 12.88
CA GLN A 334 14.08 0.08 13.06
C GLN A 334 13.06 0.48 14.14
N THR A 335 11.92 -0.20 14.20
CA THR A 335 10.85 0.14 15.14
C THR A 335 11.21 -0.26 16.57
N TYR A 336 11.78 -1.44 16.81
CA TYR A 336 12.21 -1.79 18.17
C TYR A 336 13.40 -0.93 18.61
N TYR A 337 14.33 -0.61 17.70
CA TYR A 337 15.48 0.21 18.06
C TYR A 337 15.05 1.61 18.49
N SER A 338 14.09 2.21 17.77
CA SER A 338 13.55 3.53 18.07
C SER A 338 12.61 3.54 19.29
N LEU A 339 11.51 2.77 19.25
CA LEU A 339 10.46 2.79 20.28
C LEU A 339 10.75 1.93 21.50
N GLY A 340 11.69 1.02 21.39
CA GLY A 340 11.96 0.00 22.40
C GLY A 340 11.27 -1.31 22.08
N LEU A 341 11.93 -2.41 22.43
CA LEU A 341 11.43 -3.76 22.21
C LEU A 341 10.02 -3.97 22.80
N LEU A 342 9.79 -3.52 24.04
CA LEU A 342 8.50 -3.72 24.70
C LEU A 342 7.39 -2.93 24.01
N THR A 343 7.64 -1.66 23.69
CA THR A 343 6.68 -0.78 23.02
C THR A 343 6.40 -1.25 21.60
N ALA A 344 7.41 -1.71 20.87
CA ALA A 344 7.27 -2.24 19.52
C ALA A 344 6.44 -3.52 19.51
N ILE A 345 6.72 -4.48 20.40
CA ILE A 345 5.92 -5.70 20.56
C ILE A 345 4.47 -5.34 20.89
N TYR A 346 4.27 -4.43 21.85
CA TYR A 346 2.93 -3.98 22.23
C TYR A 346 2.18 -3.34 21.07
N PHE A 347 2.85 -2.48 20.28
CA PHE A 347 2.28 -1.85 19.10
C PHE A 347 1.85 -2.89 18.04
N TYR A 348 2.74 -3.77 17.62
CA TYR A 348 2.46 -4.74 16.56
C TYR A 348 1.39 -5.76 16.99
N ILE A 349 1.46 -6.28 18.22
CA ILE A 349 0.45 -7.21 18.76
C ILE A 349 -0.91 -6.52 18.88
N SER A 350 -0.95 -5.31 19.42
CA SER A 350 -2.21 -4.58 19.54
C SER A 350 -2.80 -4.24 18.16
N TYR A 351 -1.94 -3.93 17.18
CA TYR A 351 -2.39 -3.62 15.82
C TYR A 351 -2.95 -4.85 15.09
N ILE A 352 -2.26 -5.99 15.13
CA ILE A 352 -2.77 -7.22 14.50
C ILE A 352 -4.07 -7.68 15.15
N ILE A 353 -4.16 -7.59 16.48
CA ILE A 353 -5.39 -7.92 17.23
C ILE A 353 -6.52 -6.97 16.84
N PHE A 354 -6.25 -5.67 16.76
CA PHE A 354 -7.24 -4.68 16.29
C PHE A 354 -7.77 -5.04 14.90
N LEU A 355 -6.89 -5.32 13.93
CA LEU A 355 -7.30 -5.69 12.57
C LEU A 355 -8.12 -6.98 12.54
N ILE A 356 -7.69 -8.03 13.25
CA ILE A 356 -8.41 -9.30 13.34
C ILE A 356 -9.81 -9.10 13.94
N PHE A 357 -9.93 -8.30 15.00
CA PHE A 357 -11.23 -7.99 15.60
C PHE A 357 -12.14 -7.19 14.67
N GLN A 358 -11.57 -6.30 13.85
CA GLN A 358 -12.33 -5.58 12.84
C GLN A 358 -12.77 -6.48 11.69
N VAL A 359 -12.00 -7.51 11.31
CA VAL A 359 -12.45 -8.51 10.34
C VAL A 359 -13.66 -9.28 10.89
N GLY A 360 -13.58 -9.80 12.12
CA GLY A 360 -14.68 -10.55 12.72
C GLY A 360 -14.79 -12.01 12.24
N LYS A 361 -15.65 -12.79 12.90
CA LYS A 361 -15.82 -14.23 12.64
C LYS A 361 -16.61 -14.48 11.34
N GLY A 362 -16.20 -15.49 10.57
CA GLY A 362 -16.91 -15.94 9.36
C GLY A 362 -16.59 -15.15 8.08
N LYS A 363 -15.67 -14.19 8.15
CA LYS A 363 -15.29 -13.37 6.99
C LYS A 363 -14.27 -14.04 6.08
N SER A 364 -14.18 -13.52 4.86
CA SER A 364 -13.31 -14.05 3.80
C SER A 364 -11.86 -14.18 4.25
N GLY A 365 -11.28 -15.37 4.11
CA GLY A 365 -9.86 -15.66 4.36
C GLY A 365 -8.90 -14.70 3.63
N TYR A 366 -9.35 -14.08 2.55
CA TYR A 366 -8.61 -13.04 1.83
C TYR A 366 -8.24 -11.83 2.71
N LEU A 367 -9.11 -11.39 3.63
CA LEU A 367 -8.81 -10.25 4.50
C LEU A 367 -7.70 -10.62 5.51
N TYR A 368 -7.73 -11.84 6.04
CA TYR A 368 -6.67 -12.36 6.90
C TYR A 368 -5.34 -12.50 6.15
N PHE A 369 -5.39 -12.94 4.89
CA PHE A 369 -4.21 -12.97 4.02
C PHE A 369 -3.60 -11.58 3.80
N LEU A 370 -4.43 -10.55 3.55
CA LEU A 370 -3.92 -9.18 3.41
C LEU A 370 -3.28 -8.65 4.70
N ILE A 371 -3.86 -8.96 5.87
CA ILE A 371 -3.25 -8.63 7.16
C ILE A 371 -1.89 -9.33 7.27
N LEU A 372 -1.82 -10.64 7.06
CA LEU A 372 -0.58 -11.39 7.13
C LEU A 372 0.48 -10.83 6.17
N LEU A 373 0.10 -10.55 4.93
CA LEU A 373 0.99 -9.98 3.92
C LEU A 373 1.59 -8.64 4.38
N MET A 374 0.79 -7.76 4.98
CA MET A 374 1.27 -6.48 5.52
C MET A 374 2.35 -6.67 6.59
N PHE A 375 2.22 -7.68 7.45
CA PHE A 375 3.24 -7.99 8.47
C PHE A 375 4.45 -8.72 7.88
N ILE A 376 4.29 -9.50 6.81
CA ILE A 376 5.44 -10.14 6.13
C ILE A 376 6.31 -9.07 5.46
N ILE A 377 5.72 -8.11 4.76
CA ILE A 377 6.50 -7.09 4.04
C ILE A 377 7.29 -6.18 5.01
N GLU A 378 6.80 -6.00 6.24
CA GLU A 378 7.48 -5.25 7.31
C GLU A 378 8.87 -5.82 7.67
N ILE A 379 9.13 -7.10 7.35
CA ILE A 379 10.46 -7.71 7.50
C ILE A 379 11.51 -6.95 6.70
N LYS A 380 11.14 -6.40 5.54
CA LYS A 380 12.08 -5.72 4.64
C LYS A 380 12.28 -4.25 4.97
N GLU A 381 11.19 -3.50 5.11
CA GLU A 381 11.16 -2.04 5.34
C GLU A 381 9.94 -1.69 6.21
N PRO A 382 9.90 -0.52 6.89
CA PRO A 382 8.79 -0.11 7.76
C PRO A 382 7.52 0.30 6.99
N PHE A 383 6.98 -0.61 6.15
CA PHE A 383 5.81 -0.37 5.31
C PHE A 383 4.53 -0.07 6.10
N ILE A 384 4.41 -0.54 7.34
CA ILE A 384 3.32 -0.15 8.24
C ILE A 384 3.39 1.35 8.54
N PHE A 385 4.58 1.90 8.79
CA PHE A 385 4.74 3.34 9.01
C PHE A 385 4.70 4.19 7.72
N GLN A 386 4.80 3.56 6.55
CA GLN A 386 4.47 4.20 5.27
C GLN A 386 2.96 4.32 5.02
N TYR A 387 2.11 3.81 5.94
CA TYR A 387 0.66 4.03 6.09
C TYR A 387 -0.28 3.66 4.92
N VAL A 388 0.19 3.58 3.68
CA VAL A 388 -0.63 3.30 2.48
C VAL A 388 -1.18 1.87 2.50
N PHE A 389 -0.34 0.89 2.84
CA PHE A 389 -0.77 -0.51 2.96
C PHE A 389 -1.76 -0.70 4.13
N PRO A 390 -1.47 -0.19 5.36
CA PRO A 390 -2.47 -0.09 6.43
C PRO A 390 -3.80 0.52 6.02
N PHE A 391 -3.77 1.67 5.33
CA PHE A 391 -4.96 2.36 4.86
C PHE A 391 -5.79 1.46 3.95
N PHE A 392 -5.14 0.79 2.99
CA PHE A 392 -5.80 -0.12 2.07
C PHE A 392 -6.45 -1.31 2.79
N VAL A 393 -5.70 -1.98 3.66
CA VAL A 393 -6.19 -3.15 4.42
C VAL A 393 -7.38 -2.77 5.30
N LEU A 394 -7.24 -1.71 6.10
CA LEU A 394 -8.32 -1.29 7.00
C LEU A 394 -9.55 -0.79 6.21
N SER A 395 -9.36 -0.08 5.10
CA SER A 395 -10.47 0.32 4.22
C SER A 395 -11.22 -0.89 3.68
N MET A 396 -10.51 -1.92 3.21
CA MET A 396 -11.12 -3.17 2.73
C MET A 396 -11.97 -3.89 3.79
N ILE A 397 -11.47 -3.91 5.02
CA ILE A 397 -12.18 -4.50 6.17
C ILE A 397 -13.47 -3.72 6.44
N LEU A 398 -13.36 -2.40 6.63
CA LEU A 398 -14.47 -1.54 7.01
C LEU A 398 -15.58 -1.44 5.93
N ILE A 399 -15.23 -1.46 4.64
CA ILE A 399 -16.24 -1.45 3.57
C ILE A 399 -17.03 -2.76 3.57
N SER A 400 -16.38 -3.88 3.90
CA SER A 400 -17.03 -5.18 3.95
C SER A 400 -18.05 -5.23 5.09
N ASP A 401 -17.74 -4.65 6.27
CA ASP A 401 -18.70 -4.48 7.39
C ASP A 401 -19.93 -3.63 7.00
N LYS A 402 -19.70 -2.55 6.25
CA LYS A 402 -20.76 -1.60 5.85
C LYS A 402 -21.85 -2.26 5.01
N ILE A 403 -21.50 -3.24 4.17
CA ILE A 403 -22.44 -3.92 3.26
C ILE A 403 -23.33 -4.89 4.05
N GLU A 404 -22.74 -5.73 4.90
CA GLU A 404 -23.48 -6.70 5.71
C GLU A 404 -24.49 -6.02 6.64
N PHE A 405 -24.11 -4.92 7.29
CA PHE A 405 -25.02 -4.16 8.15
C PHE A 405 -26.24 -3.64 7.40
N LYS A 406 -26.06 -3.22 6.14
CA LYS A 406 -27.16 -2.73 5.30
C LYS A 406 -28.15 -3.86 5.00
N GLU A 407 -27.66 -5.04 4.63
CA GLU A 407 -28.49 -6.23 4.36
C GLU A 407 -29.26 -6.70 5.61
N GLU A 408 -28.62 -6.73 6.78
CA GLU A 408 -29.27 -7.13 8.03
C GLU A 408 -30.37 -6.14 8.45
N SER A 409 -30.14 -4.85 8.25
CA SER A 409 -31.13 -3.79 8.56
C SER A 409 -32.36 -3.83 7.66
N GLU A 410 -32.16 -4.08 6.35
CA GLU A 410 -33.25 -4.19 5.38
C GLU A 410 -34.09 -5.45 5.64
N ASN A 411 -33.44 -6.57 5.99
CA ASN A 411 -34.14 -7.82 6.34
C ASN A 411 -34.99 -7.67 7.62
N LYS A 412 -34.47 -7.02 8.67
CA LYS A 412 -35.25 -6.72 9.89
C LYS A 412 -36.45 -5.78 9.62
N SER A 413 -36.29 -4.79 8.74
CA SER A 413 -37.43 -3.93 8.36
C SER A 413 -38.52 -4.69 7.60
N LYS A 414 -38.15 -5.63 6.71
CA LYS A 414 -39.11 -6.46 5.96
C LYS A 414 -39.85 -7.45 6.87
N LEU A 415 -39.16 -8.04 7.84
CA LEU A 415 -39.76 -8.92 8.84
C LEU A 415 -40.78 -8.19 9.73
N ASN A 416 -40.50 -6.93 10.11
CA ASN A 416 -41.44 -6.15 10.92
C ASN A 416 -42.66 -5.64 10.14
N ILE A 417 -42.58 -5.47 8.82
CA ILE A 417 -43.72 -5.07 7.98
C ILE A 417 -44.68 -6.25 7.73
N ASN A 418 -44.20 -7.50 7.78
CA ASN A 418 -45.03 -8.70 7.62
C ASN A 418 -45.70 -9.19 8.91
N LEU A 419 -45.45 -8.52 10.05
CA LEU A 419 -46.01 -8.85 11.36
C LEU A 419 -47.05 -7.81 11.86
N SER A 420 -47.39 -6.83 11.02
CA SER A 420 -48.48 -5.86 11.20
C SER A 420 -49.56 -6.10 10.17
#